data_AF-A0A3Q2FWJ3-F1
#
_entry.id   AF-A0A3Q2FWJ3-F1
#
_cell.length_a   1.000
_cell.length_b   1.000
_cell.length_c   1.000
_cell.angle_alpha   90.00
_cell.angle_beta   90.00
_cell.angle_gamma   90.00
#
_symmetry.space_group_name_H-M   'P 1'
#
loop_
_entity.id
_entity.type
_entity.pdbx_description
1 polymer ?
#
loop_
_entity_poly.entity_id
_entity_poly.type
_entity_poly.pdbx_seq_one_letter_code
_entity_poly.pdbx_strand_id
1 'polypeptide(L)'
;MKLVILTMLFGFGVMQHNPNFQHGRTTIVQLFEWRWSDIAAECERFLAPKGFGGIQVNFWFQPLCICARIGEQMYSTCLVPNVKHGGEGVMVWGCSAGAFKIKGILNQDGYHSILQRHVIDLGGEAISYSEYIHLGRVTEFKYGAKLGNIFRKWNEEKLFYTRTWGEGWGFMSDGNAVVFVDNHDNQRGHGAGGSSIITFWDSKLYKMAVGYMLAHPYGVARIMSSYRWNRNFVNGKDQNDWMGPPANTNGSTKSVPVNSDQTCGDGWVCEHRWRQITNMVIFRNVVKQQPQISWWDNQSNQVAFGRGDLGFIVFNNDDWDLDVTLNTGMSGGTYCDVISGQKDGNKCTGKQIIVSKDGNAHFKISNTDEDPFIAIHAESKL
;
A
#
# COMPACT_ATOMS: atom_id res chain seq x y z
N MET A 1 -21.17 39.25 19.61
CA MET A 1 -19.96 39.15 18.77
C MET A 1 -18.83 38.27 19.37
N LYS A 2 -19.12 37.33 20.28
CA LYS A 2 -18.12 36.43 20.89
C LYS A 2 -18.34 34.93 20.62
N LEU A 3 -19.35 34.57 19.82
CA LEU A 3 -19.73 33.17 19.58
C LEU A 3 -19.37 32.64 18.18
N VAL A 4 -18.68 33.43 17.35
CA VAL A 4 -18.36 33.08 15.94
C VAL A 4 -16.87 32.73 15.74
N ILE A 5 -16.02 32.95 16.75
CA ILE A 5 -14.56 32.73 16.61
C ILE A 5 -14.14 31.30 17.00
N LEU A 6 -14.98 30.55 17.73
CA LEU A 6 -14.61 29.20 18.19
C LEU A 6 -14.73 28.10 17.11
N THR A 7 -15.48 28.34 16.03
CA THR A 7 -15.66 27.37 14.94
C THR A 7 -14.57 27.41 13.86
N MET A 8 -13.73 28.46 13.81
CA MET A 8 -12.61 28.52 12.83
C MET A 8 -11.32 27.84 13.32
N LEU A 9 -11.18 27.55 14.62
CA LEU A 9 -9.97 26.90 15.16
C LEU A 9 -9.99 25.36 15.02
N PHE A 10 -11.13 24.74 14.77
CA PHE A 10 -11.22 23.29 14.49
C PHE A 10 -10.88 22.92 13.04
N GLY A 11 -10.73 23.89 12.13
CA GLY A 11 -10.45 23.64 10.71
C GLY A 11 -8.97 23.52 10.35
N PHE A 12 -8.05 23.96 11.20
CA PHE A 12 -6.62 24.04 10.85
C PHE A 12 -5.82 22.77 11.15
N GLY A 13 -6.36 21.80 11.90
CA GLY A 13 -5.64 20.56 12.25
C GLY A 13 -5.64 19.48 11.16
N VAL A 14 -6.58 19.52 10.21
CA VAL A 14 -6.79 18.41 9.25
C VAL A 14 -5.97 18.56 7.96
N MET A 15 -5.33 19.72 7.74
CA MET A 15 -4.58 20.02 6.51
C MET A 15 -3.05 19.89 6.63
N GLN A 16 -2.50 19.62 7.83
CA GLN A 16 -1.05 19.75 8.05
C GLN A 16 -0.20 18.75 7.24
N HIS A 17 -0.74 17.57 6.90
CA HIS A 17 -0.02 16.52 6.16
C HIS A 17 -0.83 15.92 5.01
N ASN A 18 -1.37 16.77 4.14
CA ASN A 18 -2.01 16.30 2.90
C ASN A 18 -0.93 15.72 1.95
N PRO A 19 -1.02 14.45 1.52
CA PRO A 19 -0.06 13.87 0.58
C PRO A 19 -0.19 14.43 -0.85
N ASN A 20 -1.15 15.35 -1.09
CA ASN A 20 -1.38 16.04 -2.35
C ASN A 20 -1.62 15.07 -3.52
N PHE A 21 -2.25 13.92 -3.30
CA PHE A 21 -2.57 12.99 -4.39
C PHE A 21 -3.51 13.62 -5.42
N GLN A 22 -3.40 13.18 -6.68
CA GLN A 22 -4.44 13.45 -7.68
C GLN A 22 -5.81 13.03 -7.12
N HIS A 23 -6.85 13.80 -7.44
CA HIS A 23 -8.19 13.54 -6.94
C HIS A 23 -8.61 12.07 -7.14
N GLY A 24 -9.26 11.50 -6.12
CA GLY A 24 -9.66 10.09 -6.09
C GLY A 24 -8.55 9.08 -5.72
N ARG A 25 -7.27 9.46 -5.68
CA ARG A 25 -6.17 8.51 -5.39
C ARG A 25 -5.73 8.53 -3.92
N THR A 26 -5.27 7.37 -3.42
CA THR A 26 -5.00 7.17 -1.98
C THR A 26 -3.77 6.34 -1.62
N THR A 27 -3.14 5.67 -2.59
CA THR A 27 -2.08 4.68 -2.33
C THR A 27 -0.75 5.03 -3.00
N ILE A 28 0.36 4.80 -2.31
CA ILE A 28 1.72 4.96 -2.81
C ILE A 28 2.29 3.58 -3.17
N VAL A 29 3.15 3.51 -4.18
CA VAL A 29 4.01 2.34 -4.42
C VAL A 29 5.47 2.72 -4.18
N GLN A 30 6.23 1.85 -3.51
CA GLN A 30 7.68 1.97 -3.38
C GLN A 30 8.34 1.10 -4.46
N LEU A 31 8.88 1.73 -5.50
CA LEU A 31 9.63 1.04 -6.56
C LEU A 31 11.10 0.97 -6.15
N PHE A 32 11.48 -0.10 -5.44
CA PHE A 32 12.78 -0.19 -4.80
C PHE A 32 13.89 -0.53 -5.80
N GLU A 33 14.85 0.40 -5.96
CA GLU A 33 16.02 0.29 -6.85
C GLU A 33 15.71 0.16 -8.34
N TRP A 34 14.52 0.59 -8.76
CA TRP A 34 14.17 0.67 -10.18
C TRP A 34 14.97 1.76 -10.89
N ARG A 35 15.23 1.55 -12.19
CA ARG A 35 15.83 2.60 -13.03
C ARG A 35 14.81 3.70 -13.31
N TRP A 36 15.27 4.93 -13.42
CA TRP A 36 14.42 6.09 -13.72
C TRP A 36 13.59 5.96 -15.00
N SER A 37 14.17 5.42 -16.07
CA SER A 37 13.46 5.19 -17.32
C SER A 37 12.30 4.20 -17.17
N ASP A 38 12.48 3.18 -16.32
CA ASP A 38 11.47 2.16 -16.08
C ASP A 38 10.38 2.70 -15.16
N ILE A 39 10.75 3.50 -14.14
CA ILE A 39 9.79 4.22 -13.29
C ILE A 39 8.89 5.13 -14.14
N ALA A 40 9.47 5.91 -15.05
CA ALA A 40 8.70 6.79 -15.94
C ALA A 40 7.74 6.01 -16.85
N ALA A 41 8.21 4.92 -17.46
CA ALA A 41 7.37 4.06 -18.29
C ALA A 41 6.26 3.37 -17.48
N GLU A 42 6.57 2.90 -16.28
CA GLU A 42 5.63 2.23 -15.38
C GLU A 42 4.56 3.20 -14.87
N CYS A 43 4.95 4.44 -14.60
CA CYS A 43 4.08 5.55 -14.28
C CYS A 43 2.96 5.71 -15.33
N GLU A 44 3.36 5.86 -16.59
CA GLU A 44 2.44 6.14 -17.69
C GLU A 44 1.60 4.93 -18.07
N ARG A 45 2.22 3.75 -18.13
CA ARG A 45 1.59 2.55 -18.71
C ARG A 45 0.74 1.78 -17.72
N PHE A 46 1.01 1.88 -16.41
CA PHE A 46 0.37 1.03 -15.41
C PHE A 46 -0.11 1.80 -14.19
N LEU A 47 0.77 2.51 -13.48
CA LEU A 47 0.43 3.11 -12.19
C LEU A 47 -0.63 4.21 -12.31
N ALA A 48 -0.51 5.10 -13.30
CA ALA A 48 -1.50 6.15 -13.51
C ALA A 48 -2.87 5.56 -13.94
N PRO A 49 -2.96 4.68 -14.94
CA PRO A 49 -4.22 4.03 -15.31
C PRO A 49 -4.87 3.23 -14.18
N LYS A 50 -4.08 2.65 -13.26
CA LYS A 50 -4.58 1.85 -12.13
C LYS A 50 -4.85 2.66 -10.86
N GLY A 51 -4.66 3.98 -10.91
CA GLY A 51 -5.08 4.89 -9.83
C GLY A 51 -4.11 4.99 -8.66
N PHE A 52 -2.82 4.69 -8.84
CA PHE A 52 -1.80 4.95 -7.82
C PHE A 52 -1.58 6.45 -7.61
N GLY A 53 -1.54 6.88 -6.36
CA GLY A 53 -1.44 8.29 -5.95
C GLY A 53 -0.02 8.86 -5.94
N GLY A 54 1.00 8.02 -5.80
CA GLY A 54 2.40 8.46 -5.78
C GLY A 54 3.41 7.32 -5.83
N ILE A 55 4.68 7.69 -6.03
CA ILE A 55 5.81 6.77 -6.02
C ILE A 55 6.81 7.19 -4.94
N GLN A 56 7.30 6.22 -4.19
CA GLN A 56 8.51 6.38 -3.38
C GLN A 56 9.68 5.65 -4.04
N VAL A 57 10.83 6.31 -4.05
CA VAL A 57 12.12 5.76 -4.49
C VAL A 57 13.16 5.95 -3.38
N ASN A 58 14.10 5.03 -3.27
CA ASN A 58 15.20 5.12 -2.30
C ASN A 58 16.52 5.32 -3.06
N PHE A 59 17.33 6.30 -2.63
CA PHE A 59 18.63 6.60 -3.24
C PHE A 59 19.73 5.85 -2.53
N TRP A 60 20.49 5.04 -3.27
CA TRP A 60 21.84 4.65 -2.82
C TRP A 60 22.94 4.95 -3.84
N PHE A 61 22.71 4.93 -5.16
CA PHE A 61 23.84 5.04 -6.11
C PHE A 61 23.62 5.75 -7.46
N GLN A 62 22.57 6.54 -7.69
CA GLN A 62 22.46 7.30 -8.96
C GLN A 62 22.26 8.81 -8.73
N PRO A 63 23.10 9.68 -9.36
CA PRO A 63 22.83 11.11 -9.37
C PRO A 63 21.51 11.41 -10.10
N LEU A 64 20.79 12.37 -9.56
CA LEU A 64 19.50 12.84 -10.06
C LEU A 64 19.69 13.58 -11.39
N CYS A 65 19.10 13.06 -12.48
CA CYS A 65 18.89 13.80 -13.72
C CYS A 65 17.40 13.72 -14.09
N ILE A 66 16.62 14.71 -13.65
CA ILE A 66 15.24 14.87 -14.14
C ILE A 66 15.30 15.67 -15.44
N CYS A 67 15.35 14.96 -16.57
CA CYS A 67 15.24 15.55 -17.90
C CYS A 67 13.83 15.30 -18.46
N ALA A 68 13.06 16.37 -18.67
CA ALA A 68 11.88 16.32 -19.53
C ALA A 68 12.31 16.34 -20.99
N ARG A 69 11.60 15.65 -21.90
CA ARG A 69 11.66 16.01 -23.32
C ARG A 69 10.43 15.66 -24.13
N ILE A 70 10.03 16.64 -24.95
CA ILE A 70 10.00 16.48 -26.41
C ILE A 70 10.68 17.73 -27.01
N GLY A 71 11.79 17.57 -27.76
CA GLY A 71 12.26 18.60 -28.72
C GLY A 71 13.68 19.23 -28.59
N GLU A 72 14.36 19.30 -27.44
CA GLU A 72 15.57 20.16 -27.32
C GLU A 72 16.83 19.44 -26.80
N GLN A 73 18.01 19.72 -27.38
CA GLN A 73 19.34 19.16 -27.08
C GLN A 73 19.75 19.20 -25.59
N MET A 74 20.67 18.30 -25.22
CA MET A 74 21.05 17.95 -23.85
C MET A 74 21.99 19.02 -23.29
N TYR A 75 21.64 19.67 -22.17
CA TYR A 75 22.56 20.57 -21.47
C TYR A 75 23.25 19.84 -20.31
N SER A 76 24.56 20.08 -20.16
CA SER A 76 25.49 19.39 -19.25
C SER A 76 25.43 19.82 -17.78
N THR A 77 24.45 20.64 -17.39
CA THR A 77 24.32 21.20 -16.04
C THR A 77 22.98 20.82 -15.42
N CYS A 78 22.84 19.57 -14.99
CA CYS A 78 21.78 19.15 -14.06
C CYS A 78 22.31 19.21 -12.62
N LEU A 79 21.57 19.88 -11.73
CA LEU A 79 21.94 20.10 -10.33
C LEU A 79 21.98 18.79 -9.53
N VAL A 80 23.06 18.62 -8.75
CA VAL A 80 23.29 17.50 -7.83
C VAL A 80 22.53 17.77 -6.52
N PRO A 81 21.56 16.94 -6.09
CA PRO A 81 21.06 17.02 -4.73
C PRO A 81 22.12 16.42 -3.78
N ASN A 82 22.67 17.25 -2.90
CA ASN A 82 23.44 16.80 -1.76
C ASN A 82 22.47 16.27 -0.69
N VAL A 83 22.49 14.97 -0.41
CA VAL A 83 21.87 14.41 0.80
C VAL A 83 22.98 13.93 1.72
N LYS A 84 23.11 14.59 2.87
CA LYS A 84 24.09 14.25 3.92
C LYS A 84 23.33 13.51 5.04
N HIS A 85 23.64 12.22 5.18
CA HIS A 85 23.29 11.28 6.26
C HIS A 85 21.81 10.87 6.46
N GLY A 86 21.57 9.55 6.35
CA GLY A 86 20.49 8.83 7.06
C GLY A 86 19.26 8.43 6.24
N GLY A 87 19.34 7.39 5.40
CA GLY A 87 18.19 6.54 5.03
C GLY A 87 16.91 7.19 4.47
N GLU A 88 16.94 8.41 3.96
CA GLU A 88 15.73 9.11 3.50
C GLU A 88 15.34 8.67 2.08
N GLY A 89 14.17 8.03 1.96
CA GLY A 89 13.51 7.83 0.66
C GLY A 89 12.88 9.15 0.19
N VAL A 90 12.97 9.44 -1.11
CA VAL A 90 12.32 10.62 -1.70
C VAL A 90 11.01 10.17 -2.33
N MET A 91 9.94 10.91 -2.04
CA MET A 91 8.69 10.76 -2.76
C MET A 91 8.78 11.53 -4.07
N VAL A 92 8.66 10.83 -5.20
CA VAL A 92 8.60 11.44 -6.53
C VAL A 92 7.14 11.47 -6.95
N TRP A 93 6.59 12.68 -7.09
CA TRP A 93 5.17 12.87 -7.32
C TRP A 93 4.77 12.69 -8.79
N GLY A 94 3.60 12.08 -9.01
CA GLY A 94 2.73 12.32 -10.17
C GLY A 94 2.94 11.48 -11.43
N CYS A 95 2.47 10.23 -11.43
CA CYS A 95 2.10 9.58 -12.70
C CYS A 95 0.71 10.10 -13.10
N SER A 96 0.65 11.13 -13.94
CA SER A 96 -0.62 11.63 -14.49
C SER A 96 -0.80 11.12 -15.92
N ALA A 97 -1.92 10.43 -16.19
CA ALA A 97 -2.29 10.05 -17.54
C ALA A 97 -2.90 11.29 -18.23
N GLY A 98 -2.04 12.00 -18.96
CA GLY A 98 -2.34 13.28 -19.58
C GLY A 98 -1.08 14.14 -19.51
N ALA A 99 -0.66 14.72 -20.63
CA ALA A 99 0.53 15.56 -20.72
C ALA A 99 0.37 16.84 -19.88
N PHE A 100 0.49 16.73 -18.56
CA PHE A 100 0.64 17.87 -17.67
C PHE A 100 2.13 18.19 -17.56
N LYS A 101 2.48 19.33 -18.16
CA LYS A 101 3.78 19.97 -18.00
C LYS A 101 3.96 20.30 -16.52
N ILE A 102 4.88 19.61 -15.82
CA ILE A 102 5.35 20.08 -14.51
C ILE A 102 6.10 21.39 -14.75
N LYS A 103 5.42 22.53 -14.62
CA LYS A 103 6.04 23.84 -14.51
C LYS A 103 6.34 24.09 -13.05
N GLY A 104 7.62 23.98 -12.66
CA GLY A 104 8.09 24.50 -11.38
C GLY A 104 9.26 23.71 -10.82
N ILE A 105 10.33 24.45 -10.49
CA ILE A 105 11.29 24.04 -9.47
C ILE A 105 10.50 24.06 -8.16
N LEU A 106 10.38 22.92 -7.46
CA LEU A 106 9.86 22.93 -6.09
C LEU A 106 10.86 23.71 -5.23
N ASN A 107 10.42 24.80 -4.61
CA ASN A 107 11.26 25.52 -3.65
C ASN A 107 11.47 24.65 -2.39
N GLN A 108 12.45 25.02 -1.58
CA GLN A 108 12.81 24.34 -0.32
C GLN A 108 11.61 24.10 0.61
N ASP A 109 10.61 24.99 0.62
CA ASP A 109 9.41 24.86 1.46
C ASP A 109 8.42 23.80 0.96
N GLY A 110 8.35 23.58 -0.36
CA GLY A 110 7.54 22.52 -0.97
C GLY A 110 8.03 21.12 -0.61
N TYR A 111 9.34 20.94 -0.48
CA TYR A 111 9.96 19.66 -0.08
C TYR A 111 9.51 19.21 1.31
N HIS A 112 9.37 20.11 2.27
CA HIS A 112 9.00 19.76 3.65
C HIS A 112 7.60 19.15 3.75
N SER A 113 6.65 19.54 2.91
CA SER A 113 5.32 18.90 2.83
C SER A 113 5.33 17.46 2.26
N ILE A 114 6.45 17.05 1.65
CA ILE A 114 6.64 15.81 0.89
C ILE A 114 7.56 14.81 1.65
N LEU A 115 8.24 15.26 2.71
CA LEU A 115 9.15 14.41 3.48
C LEU A 115 8.36 13.41 4.32
N GLN A 116 8.42 12.14 3.90
CA GLN A 116 8.17 11.03 4.81
C GLN A 116 9.41 10.84 5.67
N ARG A 117 9.25 10.87 6.99
CA ARG A 117 10.34 10.54 7.91
C ARG A 117 10.33 9.05 8.23
N HIS A 118 11.49 8.44 8.07
CA HIS A 118 11.74 7.06 8.44
C HIS A 118 12.16 7.02 9.91
N VAL A 119 11.19 6.89 10.79
CA VAL A 119 11.41 6.75 12.24
C VAL A 119 10.93 5.37 12.64
N ILE A 120 11.84 4.54 13.14
CA ILE A 120 11.51 3.25 13.72
C ILE A 120 11.17 3.49 15.19
N ASP A 121 9.89 3.44 15.53
CA ASP A 121 9.42 3.54 16.91
C ASP A 121 8.46 2.37 17.17
N LEU A 122 8.96 1.31 17.81
CA LEU A 122 8.16 0.18 18.27
C LEU A 122 7.69 0.36 19.72
N GLY A 123 7.99 1.50 20.35
CA GLY A 123 7.81 1.76 21.78
C GLY A 123 8.98 1.27 22.63
N GLY A 124 9.22 1.94 23.76
CA GLY A 124 10.25 1.57 24.74
C GLY A 124 11.64 2.17 24.49
N GLU A 125 11.79 3.06 23.51
CA GLU A 125 13.02 3.80 23.22
C GLU A 125 12.91 5.28 23.62
N ALA A 126 14.04 5.97 23.75
CA ALA A 126 14.09 7.37 24.18
C ALA A 126 13.63 8.37 23.10
N ILE A 127 13.76 7.99 21.82
CA ILE A 127 13.34 8.79 20.68
C ILE A 127 11.94 8.34 20.25
N SER A 128 11.02 9.28 20.08
CA SER A 128 9.63 8.98 19.72
C SER A 128 9.25 9.60 18.37
N TYR A 129 8.33 8.94 17.65
CA TYR A 129 7.73 9.50 16.43
C TYR A 129 7.14 10.90 16.65
N SER A 130 6.67 11.20 17.88
CA SER A 130 6.04 12.48 18.24
C SER A 130 6.97 13.69 18.07
N GLU A 131 8.28 13.48 18.11
CA GLU A 131 9.28 14.51 17.84
C GLU A 131 9.31 14.94 16.37
N TYR A 132 8.78 14.12 15.45
CA TYR A 132 8.91 14.31 14.00
C TYR A 132 7.60 14.64 13.29
N ILE A 133 6.44 14.43 13.91
CA ILE A 133 5.14 14.65 13.26
C ILE A 133 4.94 16.09 12.81
N HIS A 134 5.55 17.07 13.48
CA HIS A 134 5.47 18.48 13.06
C HIS A 134 6.16 18.75 11.71
N LEU A 135 7.04 17.84 11.25
CA LEU A 135 7.78 17.96 10.00
C LEU A 135 7.09 17.28 8.81
N GLY A 136 6.17 16.34 9.04
CA GLY A 136 5.65 15.47 7.99
C GLY A 136 5.02 14.20 8.54
N ARG A 137 4.52 13.35 7.63
CA ARG A 137 4.06 12.01 8.01
C ARG A 137 5.25 11.13 8.39
N VAL A 138 5.01 10.18 9.29
CA VAL A 138 6.01 9.26 9.82
C VAL A 138 5.65 7.81 9.47
N THR A 139 6.66 6.98 9.22
CA THR A 139 6.50 5.53 9.05
C THR A 139 5.95 4.88 10.33
N GLU A 140 4.77 4.26 10.26
CA GLU A 140 4.20 3.50 11.38
C GLU A 140 4.65 2.04 11.32
N PHE A 141 5.81 1.73 11.91
CA PHE A 141 6.39 0.39 11.88
C PHE A 141 5.63 -0.63 12.71
N LYS A 142 4.88 -0.20 13.74
CA LYS A 142 4.04 -1.11 14.52
C LYS A 142 2.96 -1.74 13.65
N TYR A 143 2.51 -1.03 12.61
CA TYR A 143 1.49 -1.50 11.68
C TYR A 143 1.85 -2.86 11.07
N GLY A 144 2.96 -2.92 10.33
CA GLY A 144 3.40 -4.15 9.64
C GLY A 144 3.76 -5.27 10.62
N ALA A 145 4.42 -4.94 11.74
CA ALA A 145 4.81 -5.92 12.76
C ALA A 145 3.59 -6.58 13.43
N LYS A 146 2.61 -5.77 13.89
CA LYS A 146 1.39 -6.28 14.50
C LYS A 146 0.52 -7.03 13.50
N LEU A 147 0.36 -6.50 12.28
CA LEU A 147 -0.41 -7.17 11.23
C LEU A 147 0.21 -8.53 10.87
N GLY A 148 1.55 -8.59 10.85
CA GLY A 148 2.31 -9.82 10.65
C GLY A 148 1.99 -10.89 11.68
N ASN A 149 2.06 -10.55 12.98
CA ASN A 149 1.71 -11.48 14.05
C ASN A 149 0.27 -12.01 13.94
N ILE A 150 -0.69 -11.13 13.67
CA ILE A 150 -2.11 -11.47 13.52
C ILE A 150 -2.33 -12.45 12.37
N PHE A 151 -1.82 -12.15 11.17
CA PHE A 151 -2.02 -13.02 10.01
C PHE A 151 -1.23 -14.33 10.10
N ARG A 152 -0.08 -14.33 10.79
CA ARG A 152 0.67 -15.56 11.09
C ARG A 152 0.09 -16.35 12.27
N LYS A 153 -0.94 -15.83 12.96
CA LYS A 153 -1.55 -16.42 14.16
C LYS A 153 -0.54 -16.64 15.30
N TRP A 154 0.46 -15.77 15.40
CA TRP A 154 1.52 -15.84 16.41
C TRP A 154 1.06 -15.25 17.73
N ASN A 155 1.60 -15.76 18.83
CA ASN A 155 1.26 -15.33 20.20
C ASN A 155 -0.24 -15.33 20.48
N GLU A 156 -0.97 -16.27 19.87
CA GLU A 156 -2.44 -16.38 19.95
C GLU A 156 -3.19 -15.14 19.44
N GLU A 157 -2.52 -14.25 18.70
CA GLU A 157 -3.17 -13.12 18.03
C GLU A 157 -4.08 -13.63 16.90
N LYS A 158 -5.28 -13.03 16.79
CA LYS A 158 -6.31 -13.41 15.84
C LYS A 158 -6.88 -12.19 15.11
N LEU A 159 -7.41 -12.39 13.90
CA LEU A 159 -7.97 -11.27 13.12
C LEU A 159 -9.12 -10.55 13.82
N PHE A 160 -9.94 -11.21 14.63
CA PHE A 160 -11.07 -10.53 15.29
C PHE A 160 -10.63 -9.39 16.22
N TYR A 161 -9.40 -9.40 16.74
CA TYR A 161 -8.87 -8.30 17.56
C TYR A 161 -8.73 -6.99 16.78
N THR A 162 -8.71 -7.05 15.44
CA THR A 162 -8.52 -5.88 14.57
C THR A 162 -9.78 -5.01 14.43
N ARG A 163 -10.85 -5.28 15.18
CA ARG A 163 -12.07 -4.43 15.20
C ARG A 163 -11.75 -2.95 15.49
N THR A 164 -10.72 -2.68 16.29
CA THR A 164 -10.25 -1.34 16.69
C THR A 164 -8.91 -0.96 16.05
N TRP A 165 -8.56 -1.58 14.92
CA TRP A 165 -7.28 -1.37 14.23
C TRP A 165 -7.01 0.12 13.91
N GLY A 166 -5.77 0.56 14.10
CA GLY A 166 -5.39 1.98 14.06
C GLY A 166 -4.97 2.50 15.44
N GLU A 167 -5.41 3.69 15.82
CA GLU A 167 -5.03 4.34 17.08
C GLU A 167 -5.36 3.48 18.33
N GLY A 168 -6.42 2.65 18.28
CA GLY A 168 -6.78 1.73 19.36
C GLY A 168 -5.74 0.63 19.65
N TRP A 169 -4.79 0.43 18.73
CA TRP A 169 -3.65 -0.48 18.89
C TRP A 169 -2.38 0.23 19.36
N GLY A 170 -2.48 1.50 19.76
CA GLY A 170 -1.34 2.32 20.18
C GLY A 170 -0.48 2.80 19.01
N PHE A 171 -1.07 2.86 17.82
CA PHE A 171 -0.47 3.51 16.66
C PHE A 171 -0.61 5.04 16.78
N MET A 172 0.18 5.77 16.00
CA MET A 172 0.08 7.23 15.90
C MET A 172 -1.28 7.66 15.35
N SER A 173 -1.58 8.96 15.47
CA SER A 173 -2.82 9.46 14.87
C SER A 173 -2.84 9.27 13.36
N ASP A 174 -4.00 8.89 12.82
CA ASP A 174 -4.22 8.54 11.41
C ASP A 174 -3.63 9.57 10.42
N GLY A 175 -3.82 10.86 10.73
CA GLY A 175 -3.32 11.97 9.93
C GLY A 175 -1.80 12.05 9.79
N ASN A 176 -1.06 11.32 10.63
CA ASN A 176 0.41 11.32 10.65
C ASN A 176 1.02 10.06 10.04
N ALA A 177 0.25 8.99 9.84
CA ALA A 177 0.80 7.68 9.51
C ALA A 177 1.02 7.48 8.00
N VAL A 178 2.19 6.94 7.65
CA VAL A 178 2.39 6.13 6.44
C VAL A 178 2.55 4.68 6.85
N VAL A 179 1.66 3.83 6.35
CA VAL A 179 1.56 2.42 6.72
C VAL A 179 1.98 1.52 5.57
N PHE A 180 2.55 0.37 5.91
CA PHE A 180 3.02 -0.63 4.97
C PHE A 180 3.06 -1.99 5.67
N VAL A 181 2.89 -3.08 4.91
CA VAL A 181 3.04 -4.45 5.42
C VAL A 181 4.53 -4.76 5.62
N ASP A 182 5.32 -4.46 4.60
CA ASP A 182 6.77 -4.58 4.59
C ASP A 182 7.41 -3.35 3.93
N ASN A 183 8.71 -3.19 4.12
CA ASN A 183 9.54 -2.26 3.39
C ASN A 183 10.83 -2.97 2.95
N HIS A 184 11.65 -2.27 2.17
CA HIS A 184 12.92 -2.79 1.68
C HIS A 184 13.88 -3.34 2.76
N ASP A 185 13.87 -2.80 3.97
CA ASP A 185 14.76 -3.21 5.06
C ASP A 185 14.20 -4.46 5.76
N ASN A 186 12.96 -4.35 6.26
CA ASN A 186 12.38 -5.42 7.07
C ASN A 186 11.91 -6.64 6.30
N GLN A 187 11.73 -6.55 4.98
CA GLN A 187 11.52 -7.74 4.15
C GLN A 187 12.76 -8.65 4.04
N ARG A 188 13.92 -8.17 4.46
CA ARG A 188 15.20 -8.92 4.54
C ARG A 188 15.49 -9.43 5.95
N GLY A 189 14.58 -9.22 6.89
CA GLY A 189 14.79 -9.53 8.31
C GLY A 189 15.66 -8.49 9.04
N HIS A 190 15.93 -7.35 8.40
CA HIS A 190 16.55 -6.18 9.06
C HIS A 190 15.47 -5.30 9.71
N GLY A 191 15.88 -4.39 10.59
CA GLY A 191 14.97 -3.38 11.15
C GLY A 191 13.77 -3.92 11.93
N ALA A 192 12.69 -3.14 11.91
CA ALA A 192 11.56 -3.32 12.80
C ALA A 192 10.57 -4.40 12.36
N GLY A 193 10.15 -5.22 13.33
CA GLY A 193 9.19 -6.32 13.19
C GLY A 193 9.82 -7.70 13.08
N GLY A 194 11.09 -7.81 12.69
CA GLY A 194 11.81 -9.08 12.61
C GLY A 194 11.07 -10.13 11.78
N SER A 195 10.99 -11.36 12.28
CA SER A 195 10.36 -12.49 11.58
C SER A 195 8.83 -12.39 11.43
N SER A 196 8.17 -11.46 12.12
CA SER A 196 6.72 -11.28 11.99
C SER A 196 6.32 -10.71 10.64
N ILE A 197 7.21 -9.92 10.02
CA ILE A 197 6.94 -9.22 8.76
C ILE A 197 6.58 -10.22 7.66
N ILE A 198 5.46 -9.96 7.00
CA ILE A 198 4.97 -10.76 5.87
C ILE A 198 5.48 -10.10 4.59
N THR A 199 6.06 -10.89 3.70
CA THR A 199 6.69 -10.39 2.46
C THR A 199 6.14 -11.12 1.25
N PHE A 200 6.54 -10.72 0.04
CA PHE A 200 6.17 -11.44 -1.19
C PHE A 200 6.57 -12.93 -1.18
N TRP A 201 7.54 -13.33 -0.36
CA TRP A 201 7.91 -14.73 -0.17
C TRP A 201 6.80 -15.55 0.51
N ASP A 202 5.95 -14.91 1.31
CA ASP A 202 4.76 -15.45 1.96
C ASP A 202 3.48 -15.11 1.14
N SER A 203 3.54 -15.28 -0.18
CA SER A 203 2.59 -14.67 -1.13
C SER A 203 1.10 -14.74 -0.76
N LYS A 204 0.59 -15.89 -0.28
CA LYS A 204 -0.80 -16.05 0.15
C LYS A 204 -1.15 -15.12 1.32
N LEU A 205 -0.37 -15.14 2.39
CA LEU A 205 -0.57 -14.23 3.54
C LEU A 205 -0.31 -12.78 3.18
N TYR A 206 0.67 -12.51 2.30
CA TYR A 206 1.00 -11.16 1.86
C TYR A 206 -0.17 -10.49 1.14
N LYS A 207 -0.79 -11.21 0.19
CA LYS A 207 -1.98 -10.71 -0.53
C LYS A 207 -3.12 -10.38 0.44
N MET A 208 -3.35 -11.20 1.46
CA MET A 208 -4.37 -10.93 2.49
C MET A 208 -4.01 -9.72 3.36
N ALA A 209 -2.78 -9.62 3.85
CA ALA A 209 -2.33 -8.52 4.70
C ALA A 209 -2.36 -7.17 3.94
N VAL A 210 -1.92 -7.14 2.68
CA VAL A 210 -2.02 -5.96 1.82
C VAL A 210 -3.48 -5.64 1.50
N GLY A 211 -4.31 -6.65 1.23
CA GLY A 211 -5.75 -6.47 1.06
C GLY A 211 -6.42 -5.83 2.27
N TYR A 212 -6.09 -6.30 3.48
CA TYR A 212 -6.58 -5.73 4.73
C TYR A 212 -6.15 -4.27 4.89
N MET A 213 -4.86 -3.98 4.67
CA MET A 213 -4.32 -2.62 4.71
C MET A 213 -5.03 -1.67 3.73
N LEU A 214 -5.29 -2.12 2.51
CA LEU A 214 -5.93 -1.29 1.49
C LEU A 214 -7.42 -1.11 1.74
N ALA A 215 -8.10 -2.10 2.34
CA ALA A 215 -9.50 -2.00 2.71
C ALA A 215 -9.76 -1.15 3.96
N HIS A 216 -8.85 -1.17 4.95
CA HIS A 216 -9.00 -0.44 6.20
C HIS A 216 -8.71 1.06 6.03
N PRO A 217 -9.48 2.00 6.64
CA PRO A 217 -9.31 3.44 6.40
C PRO A 217 -7.97 4.02 6.89
N TYR A 218 -7.33 3.39 7.86
CA TYR A 218 -6.16 3.95 8.57
C TYR A 218 -4.93 4.16 7.67
N GLY A 219 -4.30 5.32 7.81
CA GLY A 219 -3.02 5.73 7.26
C GLY A 219 -2.99 5.97 5.75
N VAL A 220 -1.89 6.59 5.30
CA VAL A 220 -1.52 6.57 3.87
C VAL A 220 -0.84 5.23 3.59
N ALA A 221 -1.47 4.41 2.74
CA ALA A 221 -0.96 3.08 2.42
C ALA A 221 0.19 3.15 1.40
N ARG A 222 1.29 2.46 1.70
CA ARG A 222 2.42 2.26 0.80
C ARG A 222 2.60 0.77 0.51
N ILE A 223 2.56 0.42 -0.77
CA ILE A 223 2.80 -0.94 -1.27
C ILE A 223 4.28 -1.07 -1.62
N MET A 224 4.91 -2.17 -1.22
CA MET A 224 6.27 -2.48 -1.64
C MET A 224 6.27 -3.11 -3.05
N SER A 225 7.29 -2.78 -3.85
CA SER A 225 7.57 -3.48 -5.10
C SER A 225 9.04 -3.89 -5.13
N SER A 226 9.26 -5.19 -5.11
CA SER A 226 10.55 -5.80 -4.79
C SER A 226 11.22 -6.46 -6.00
N TYR A 227 12.40 -7.03 -5.74
CA TYR A 227 13.09 -7.97 -6.60
C TYR A 227 13.44 -9.23 -5.80
N ARG A 228 13.65 -10.35 -6.50
CA ARG A 228 14.09 -11.61 -5.91
C ARG A 228 15.61 -11.61 -5.74
N TRP A 229 16.04 -12.23 -4.65
CA TRP A 229 17.44 -12.59 -4.43
C TRP A 229 17.51 -14.03 -3.93
N ASN A 230 18.71 -14.62 -3.96
CA ASN A 230 18.91 -16.00 -3.56
C ASN A 230 18.98 -16.10 -2.03
N ARG A 231 17.84 -16.09 -1.34
CA ARG A 231 17.78 -16.23 0.12
C ARG A 231 18.51 -17.49 0.59
N ASN A 232 19.36 -17.36 1.60
CA ASN A 232 20.11 -18.47 2.20
C ASN A 232 20.07 -18.38 3.73
N PHE A 233 19.13 -19.10 4.34
CA PHE A 233 18.96 -19.08 5.79
C PHE A 233 19.96 -20.01 6.48
N VAL A 234 20.81 -19.43 7.34
CA VAL A 234 21.66 -20.15 8.27
C VAL A 234 21.37 -19.62 9.68
N ASN A 235 21.01 -20.52 10.59
CA ASN A 235 20.65 -20.20 11.99
C ASN A 235 19.59 -19.08 12.11
N GLY A 236 18.56 -19.12 11.26
CA GLY A 236 17.46 -18.15 11.29
C GLY A 236 17.76 -16.79 10.67
N LYS A 237 18.95 -16.57 10.11
CA LYS A 237 19.33 -15.34 9.39
C LYS A 237 19.62 -15.63 7.92
N ASP A 238 19.09 -14.80 7.03
CA ASP A 238 19.48 -14.82 5.63
C ASP A 238 20.90 -14.29 5.45
N GLN A 239 21.82 -15.14 5.00
CA GLN A 239 23.21 -14.77 4.73
C GLN A 239 23.39 -13.96 3.44
N ASN A 240 22.34 -13.91 2.61
CA ASN A 240 22.32 -13.20 1.34
C ASN A 240 21.40 -11.97 1.37
N ASP A 241 21.06 -11.48 2.56
CA ASP A 241 20.24 -10.28 2.79
C ASP A 241 20.82 -8.99 2.19
N TRP A 242 22.14 -8.97 1.93
CA TRP A 242 22.89 -7.87 1.32
C TRP A 242 22.77 -7.79 -0.21
N MET A 243 22.14 -8.76 -0.87
CA MET A 243 22.08 -8.79 -2.33
C MET A 243 21.29 -7.60 -2.91
N GLY A 244 21.96 -6.88 -3.83
CA GLY A 244 21.39 -5.76 -4.59
C GLY A 244 20.37 -6.20 -5.65
N PRO A 245 19.93 -5.27 -6.51
CA PRO A 245 18.87 -5.52 -7.47
C PRO A 245 19.38 -6.39 -8.62
N PRO A 246 18.50 -6.93 -9.49
CA PRO A 246 18.93 -7.57 -10.72
C PRO A 246 19.88 -6.66 -11.49
N ALA A 247 21.12 -7.10 -11.70
CA ALA A 247 22.20 -6.28 -12.25
C ALA A 247 22.86 -6.92 -13.46
N ASN A 248 23.34 -6.08 -14.38
CA ASN A 248 24.19 -6.45 -15.50
C ASN A 248 25.61 -6.79 -15.01
N THR A 249 26.42 -7.39 -15.88
CA THR A 249 27.83 -7.76 -15.56
C THR A 249 28.69 -6.55 -15.17
N ASN A 250 28.31 -5.34 -15.60
CA ASN A 250 28.99 -4.09 -15.24
C ASN A 250 28.47 -3.44 -13.93
N GLY A 251 27.60 -4.13 -13.18
CA GLY A 251 27.03 -3.65 -11.91
C GLY A 251 25.87 -2.65 -12.05
N SER A 252 25.48 -2.26 -13.28
CA SER A 252 24.28 -1.43 -13.48
C SER A 252 23.00 -2.25 -13.27
N THR A 253 21.98 -1.65 -12.66
CA THR A 253 20.65 -2.26 -12.53
C THR A 253 20.08 -2.64 -13.90
N LYS A 254 19.44 -3.80 -13.99
CA LYS A 254 18.73 -4.28 -15.19
C LYS A 254 17.43 -3.53 -15.42
N SER A 255 16.94 -3.58 -16.66
CA SER A 255 15.57 -3.16 -16.98
C SER A 255 14.53 -4.00 -16.25
N VAL A 256 13.32 -3.46 -16.14
CA VAL A 256 12.13 -4.22 -15.72
C VAL A 256 11.33 -4.65 -16.96
N PRO A 257 11.52 -5.87 -17.49
CA PRO A 257 10.68 -6.35 -18.58
C PRO A 257 9.28 -6.69 -18.06
N VAL A 258 8.26 -6.35 -18.84
CA VAL A 258 6.86 -6.71 -18.59
C VAL A 258 6.47 -7.85 -19.51
N ASN A 259 6.01 -8.95 -18.93
CA ASN A 259 5.57 -10.15 -19.63
C ASN A 259 4.16 -9.96 -20.22
N SER A 260 3.74 -10.87 -21.11
CA SER A 260 2.42 -10.82 -21.76
C SER A 260 1.26 -10.95 -20.77
N ASP A 261 1.47 -11.65 -19.65
CA ASP A 261 0.52 -11.81 -18.54
C ASP A 261 0.54 -10.63 -17.54
N GLN A 262 1.23 -9.53 -17.88
CA GLN A 262 1.42 -8.33 -17.05
C GLN A 262 2.31 -8.51 -15.82
N THR A 263 2.92 -9.68 -15.60
CA THR A 263 3.97 -9.86 -14.58
C THR A 263 5.29 -9.23 -15.03
N CYS A 264 6.25 -9.11 -14.12
CA CYS A 264 7.60 -8.66 -14.46
C CYS A 264 8.58 -9.84 -14.59
N GLY A 265 9.56 -9.71 -15.48
CA GLY A 265 10.64 -10.67 -15.67
C GLY A 265 11.93 -10.26 -14.95
N ASP A 266 13.03 -10.96 -15.26
CA ASP A 266 14.39 -10.68 -14.79
C ASP A 266 14.56 -10.57 -13.26
N GLY A 267 13.74 -11.31 -12.52
CA GLY A 267 13.81 -11.34 -11.06
C GLY A 267 13.04 -10.22 -10.36
N TRP A 268 12.48 -9.25 -11.08
CA TRP A 268 11.56 -8.27 -10.51
C TRP A 268 10.26 -8.95 -10.06
N VAL A 269 9.78 -8.64 -8.86
CA VAL A 269 8.59 -9.28 -8.27
C VAL A 269 7.32 -8.57 -8.72
N CYS A 270 7.34 -7.24 -8.72
CA CYS A 270 6.22 -6.39 -9.11
C CYS A 270 4.90 -6.75 -8.40
N GLU A 271 4.92 -6.78 -7.07
CA GLU A 271 3.73 -7.02 -6.23
C GLU A 271 2.59 -6.06 -6.58
N HIS A 272 2.94 -4.81 -6.91
CA HIS A 272 1.98 -3.79 -7.36
C HIS A 272 1.23 -4.15 -8.66
N ARG A 273 1.68 -5.16 -9.43
CA ARG A 273 1.01 -5.69 -10.63
C ARG A 273 0.19 -6.95 -10.37
N TRP A 274 0.28 -7.53 -9.17
CA TRP A 274 -0.55 -8.68 -8.81
C TRP A 274 -2.01 -8.24 -8.79
N ARG A 275 -2.90 -9.02 -9.42
CA ARG A 275 -4.32 -8.68 -9.60
C ARG A 275 -4.96 -8.29 -8.26
N GLN A 276 -4.73 -9.12 -7.24
CA GLN A 276 -5.26 -8.97 -5.89
C GLN A 276 -4.83 -7.63 -5.26
N ILE A 277 -3.57 -7.22 -5.46
CA ILE A 277 -3.04 -5.96 -4.91
C ILE A 277 -3.52 -4.76 -5.73
N THR A 278 -3.41 -4.83 -7.07
CA THR A 278 -3.84 -3.77 -7.98
C THR A 278 -5.32 -3.47 -7.82
N ASN A 279 -6.16 -4.49 -7.75
CA ASN A 279 -7.59 -4.31 -7.57
C ASN A 279 -7.94 -3.78 -6.17
N MET A 280 -7.14 -4.09 -5.15
CA MET A 280 -7.32 -3.48 -3.82
C MET A 280 -6.85 -2.02 -3.76
N VAL A 281 -5.93 -1.59 -4.62
CA VAL A 281 -5.65 -0.14 -4.82
C VAL A 281 -6.87 0.56 -5.39
N ILE A 282 -7.52 -0.04 -6.39
CA ILE A 282 -8.77 0.46 -6.96
C ILE A 282 -9.88 0.47 -5.90
N PHE A 283 -10.03 -0.62 -5.13
CA PHE A 283 -10.97 -0.70 -4.01
C PHE A 283 -10.78 0.49 -3.06
N ARG A 284 -9.54 0.76 -2.60
CA ARG A 284 -9.25 1.86 -1.67
C ARG A 284 -9.64 3.22 -2.24
N ASN A 285 -9.45 3.43 -3.54
CA ASN A 285 -9.86 4.65 -4.23
C ASN A 285 -11.39 4.78 -4.30
N VAL A 286 -12.11 3.70 -4.63
CA VAL A 286 -13.58 3.67 -4.70
C VAL A 286 -14.20 4.00 -3.34
N VAL A 287 -13.66 3.42 -2.26
CA VAL A 287 -14.21 3.58 -0.91
C VAL A 287 -13.56 4.73 -0.12
N LYS A 288 -12.86 5.63 -0.82
CA LYS A 288 -12.15 6.76 -0.20
C LYS A 288 -13.06 7.55 0.73
N GLN A 289 -12.55 7.89 1.92
CA GLN A 289 -13.26 8.65 2.97
C GLN A 289 -14.52 7.98 3.55
N GLN A 290 -14.86 6.76 3.15
CA GLN A 290 -15.96 6.02 3.80
C GLN A 290 -15.53 5.46 5.15
N PRO A 291 -16.36 5.51 6.20
CA PRO A 291 -16.05 4.90 7.48
C PRO A 291 -16.05 3.37 7.38
N GLN A 292 -15.38 2.69 8.31
CA GLN A 292 -15.60 1.26 8.52
C GLN A 292 -16.99 1.04 9.11
N ILE A 293 -17.78 0.18 8.49
CA ILE A 293 -19.11 -0.22 8.95
C ILE A 293 -19.26 -1.74 8.91
N SER A 294 -20.40 -2.25 9.39
CA SER A 294 -20.81 -3.65 9.21
C SER A 294 -19.72 -4.66 9.59
N TRP A 295 -19.00 -4.38 10.68
CA TRP A 295 -18.00 -5.30 11.21
C TRP A 295 -18.67 -6.60 11.64
N TRP A 296 -18.13 -7.73 11.18
CA TRP A 296 -18.49 -9.07 11.59
C TRP A 296 -17.22 -9.87 11.85
N ASP A 297 -17.26 -10.74 12.85
CA ASP A 297 -16.22 -11.71 13.14
C ASP A 297 -16.80 -12.98 13.74
N ASN A 298 -16.06 -14.09 13.63
CA ASN A 298 -16.40 -15.36 14.26
C ASN A 298 -15.69 -15.59 15.60
N GLN A 299 -15.17 -14.54 16.26
CA GLN A 299 -14.30 -14.63 17.44
C GLN A 299 -12.99 -15.41 17.21
N SER A 300 -12.60 -15.60 15.95
CA SER A 300 -11.36 -16.24 15.53
C SER A 300 -10.70 -15.48 14.36
N ASN A 301 -10.47 -16.13 13.22
CA ASN A 301 -9.76 -15.55 12.08
C ASN A 301 -10.64 -15.41 10.82
N GLN A 302 -11.96 -15.44 10.98
CA GLN A 302 -12.89 -15.00 9.95
C GLN A 302 -13.45 -13.65 10.33
N VAL A 303 -13.21 -12.65 9.48
CA VAL A 303 -13.64 -11.27 9.71
C VAL A 303 -14.17 -10.65 8.42
N ALA A 304 -15.10 -9.72 8.54
CA ALA A 304 -15.62 -8.95 7.43
C ALA A 304 -15.94 -7.53 7.87
N PHE A 305 -15.87 -6.59 6.94
CA PHE A 305 -16.31 -5.22 7.18
C PHE A 305 -16.62 -4.49 5.87
N GLY A 306 -17.49 -3.49 5.98
CA GLY A 306 -17.83 -2.57 4.91
C GLY A 306 -17.08 -1.25 5.00
N ARG A 307 -17.08 -0.52 3.89
CA ARG A 307 -16.61 0.86 3.79
C ARG A 307 -17.74 1.71 3.21
N GLY A 308 -18.57 2.24 4.11
CA GLY A 308 -19.85 2.86 3.74
C GLY A 308 -20.70 1.88 2.92
N ASP A 309 -21.46 2.41 1.96
CA ASP A 309 -22.24 1.65 0.99
C ASP A 309 -21.45 1.30 -0.30
N LEU A 310 -20.14 1.60 -0.34
CA LEU A 310 -19.32 1.54 -1.54
C LEU A 310 -18.46 0.28 -1.66
N GLY A 311 -18.21 -0.46 -0.57
CA GLY A 311 -17.43 -1.69 -0.67
C GLY A 311 -17.50 -2.55 0.58
N PHE A 312 -17.22 -3.84 0.39
CA PHE A 312 -17.25 -4.86 1.43
C PHE A 312 -16.16 -5.89 1.19
N ILE A 313 -15.53 -6.34 2.28
CA ILE A 313 -14.44 -7.31 2.24
C ILE A 313 -14.64 -8.39 3.31
N VAL A 314 -14.25 -9.62 2.98
CA VAL A 314 -14.37 -10.81 3.85
C VAL A 314 -13.06 -11.57 3.82
N PHE A 315 -12.52 -11.95 4.97
CA PHE A 315 -11.31 -12.75 5.13
C PHE A 315 -11.64 -14.07 5.82
N ASN A 316 -11.01 -15.15 5.35
CA ASN A 316 -10.94 -16.43 6.06
C ASN A 316 -9.48 -16.81 6.27
N ASN A 317 -8.96 -16.63 7.49
CA ASN A 317 -7.63 -17.09 7.89
C ASN A 317 -7.71 -18.17 9.00
N ASP A 318 -8.89 -18.75 9.20
CA ASP A 318 -9.07 -19.95 10.02
C ASP A 318 -8.74 -21.21 9.20
N ASP A 319 -8.59 -22.33 9.90
CA ASP A 319 -8.24 -23.63 9.29
C ASP A 319 -9.48 -24.41 8.84
N TRP A 320 -10.63 -23.74 8.67
CA TRP A 320 -11.90 -24.29 8.17
C TRP A 320 -12.63 -23.29 7.26
N ASP A 321 -13.59 -23.81 6.49
CA ASP A 321 -14.35 -23.01 5.52
C ASP A 321 -15.24 -21.94 6.19
N LEU A 322 -15.36 -20.80 5.54
CA LEU A 322 -16.34 -19.76 5.85
C LEU A 322 -17.56 -19.97 4.94
N ASP A 323 -18.75 -20.03 5.53
CA ASP A 323 -20.03 -20.15 4.82
C ASP A 323 -21.10 -19.36 5.61
N VAL A 324 -21.34 -18.09 5.24
CA VAL A 324 -22.18 -17.17 6.02
C VAL A 324 -22.86 -16.12 5.13
N THR A 325 -24.04 -15.65 5.55
CA THR A 325 -24.71 -14.49 4.96
C THR A 325 -24.46 -13.26 5.82
N LEU A 326 -23.94 -12.19 5.22
CA LEU A 326 -23.51 -10.98 5.91
C LEU A 326 -24.23 -9.75 5.36
N ASN A 327 -24.53 -8.79 6.23
CA ASN A 327 -25.01 -7.48 5.79
C ASN A 327 -23.82 -6.66 5.26
N THR A 328 -23.83 -6.40 3.96
CA THR A 328 -22.74 -5.69 3.28
C THR A 328 -22.85 -4.17 3.40
N GLY A 329 -24.04 -3.64 3.69
CA GLY A 329 -24.37 -2.22 3.55
C GLY A 329 -24.46 -1.73 2.10
N MET A 330 -24.19 -2.58 1.11
CA MET A 330 -24.16 -2.21 -0.31
C MET A 330 -25.53 -2.34 -0.97
N SER A 331 -25.73 -1.63 -2.07
CA SER A 331 -26.96 -1.73 -2.87
C SER A 331 -27.13 -3.11 -3.52
N GLY A 332 -28.37 -3.60 -3.62
CA GLY A 332 -28.65 -4.90 -4.24
C GLY A 332 -28.19 -5.00 -5.71
N GLY A 333 -27.66 -6.15 -6.10
CA GLY A 333 -27.16 -6.45 -7.44
C GLY A 333 -26.05 -7.50 -7.45
N THR A 334 -25.50 -7.80 -8.63
CA THR A 334 -24.40 -8.76 -8.80
C THR A 334 -23.07 -8.01 -8.85
N TYR A 335 -22.11 -8.43 -8.03
CA TYR A 335 -20.79 -7.84 -7.95
C TYR A 335 -19.72 -8.87 -8.31
N CYS A 336 -18.68 -8.43 -9.01
CA CYS A 336 -17.50 -9.24 -9.26
C CYS A 336 -16.56 -9.20 -8.06
N ASP A 337 -16.14 -10.38 -7.60
CA ASP A 337 -15.03 -10.49 -6.66
C ASP A 337 -13.73 -10.09 -7.36
N VAL A 338 -13.13 -9.01 -6.87
CA VAL A 338 -11.93 -8.42 -7.48
C VAL A 338 -10.64 -9.12 -7.04
N ILE A 339 -10.74 -10.12 -6.14
CA ILE A 339 -9.60 -10.94 -5.72
C ILE A 339 -9.42 -12.14 -6.65
N SER A 340 -10.46 -12.96 -6.81
CA SER A 340 -10.42 -14.10 -7.74
C SER A 340 -10.47 -13.69 -9.21
N GLY A 341 -10.95 -12.49 -9.54
CA GLY A 341 -11.03 -12.00 -10.91
C GLY A 341 -11.18 -10.49 -11.00
N GLN A 342 -11.94 -10.04 -12.00
CA GLN A 342 -12.26 -8.64 -12.24
C GLN A 342 -13.58 -8.52 -13.01
N LYS A 343 -14.12 -7.30 -13.06
CA LYS A 343 -15.20 -6.94 -13.99
C LYS A 343 -14.62 -6.72 -15.38
N ASP A 344 -15.16 -7.42 -16.37
CA ASP A 344 -14.83 -7.28 -17.79
C ASP A 344 -16.13 -7.04 -18.58
N GLY A 345 -16.40 -5.78 -18.91
CA GLY A 345 -17.69 -5.34 -19.41
C GLY A 345 -18.83 -5.69 -18.45
N ASN A 346 -19.78 -6.52 -18.91
CA ASN A 346 -20.94 -6.98 -18.14
C ASN A 346 -20.75 -8.40 -17.57
N LYS A 347 -19.50 -8.84 -17.38
CA LYS A 347 -19.19 -10.18 -16.86
C LYS A 347 -18.12 -10.10 -15.77
N CYS A 348 -18.13 -11.08 -14.88
CA CYS A 348 -17.05 -11.30 -13.92
C CYS A 348 -16.17 -12.44 -14.40
N THR A 349 -14.85 -12.26 -14.36
CA THR A 349 -13.90 -13.33 -14.71
C THR A 349 -13.63 -14.29 -13.55
N GLY A 350 -14.02 -13.92 -12.33
CA GLY A 350 -13.90 -14.71 -11.10
C GLY A 350 -15.25 -14.97 -10.45
N LYS A 351 -15.26 -15.11 -9.12
CA LYS A 351 -16.47 -15.33 -8.33
C LYS A 351 -17.44 -14.14 -8.46
N GLN A 352 -18.73 -14.43 -8.34
CA GLN A 352 -19.80 -13.44 -8.30
C GLN A 352 -20.44 -13.44 -6.91
N ILE A 353 -20.75 -12.26 -6.41
CA ILE A 353 -21.47 -12.07 -5.15
C ILE A 353 -22.78 -11.37 -5.45
N ILE A 354 -23.89 -11.99 -5.05
CA ILE A 354 -25.23 -11.42 -5.22
C ILE A 354 -25.62 -10.77 -3.90
N VAL A 355 -25.77 -9.45 -3.93
CA VAL A 355 -26.30 -8.66 -2.82
C VAL A 355 -27.80 -8.54 -3.01
N SER A 356 -28.59 -9.01 -2.05
CA SER A 356 -30.05 -8.89 -2.07
C SER A 356 -30.50 -7.44 -1.80
N LYS A 357 -31.79 -7.15 -2.02
CA LYS A 357 -32.35 -5.79 -1.89
C LYS A 357 -32.23 -5.19 -0.49
N ASP A 358 -32.11 -6.04 0.53
CA ASP A 358 -31.90 -5.70 1.94
C ASP A 358 -30.41 -5.53 2.32
N GLY A 359 -29.49 -5.64 1.34
CA GLY A 359 -28.06 -5.44 1.52
C GLY A 359 -27.29 -6.67 2.01
N ASN A 360 -27.95 -7.82 2.17
CA ASN A 360 -27.30 -9.06 2.58
C ASN A 360 -26.65 -9.79 1.38
N ALA A 361 -25.55 -10.51 1.61
CA ALA A 361 -24.94 -11.37 0.61
C ALA A 361 -24.35 -12.64 1.24
N HIS A 362 -24.44 -13.74 0.51
CA HIS A 362 -23.85 -15.02 0.90
C HIS A 362 -22.38 -15.09 0.47
N PHE A 363 -21.51 -15.49 1.39
CA PHE A 363 -20.08 -15.68 1.16
C PHE A 363 -19.69 -17.11 1.51
N LYS A 364 -18.98 -17.75 0.58
CA LYS A 364 -18.34 -19.04 0.79
C LYS A 364 -16.87 -18.97 0.39
N ILE A 365 -15.98 -19.16 1.36
CA ILE A 365 -14.52 -19.03 1.18
C ILE A 365 -13.87 -20.25 1.84
N SER A 366 -13.25 -21.11 1.04
CA SER A 366 -12.50 -22.23 1.61
C SER A 366 -11.19 -21.76 2.21
N ASN A 367 -10.76 -22.38 3.32
CA ASN A 367 -9.41 -22.14 3.85
C ASN A 367 -8.30 -22.58 2.86
N THR A 368 -8.65 -23.44 1.91
CA THR A 368 -7.76 -23.93 0.84
C THR A 368 -7.77 -23.09 -0.44
N ASP A 369 -8.61 -22.04 -0.53
CA ASP A 369 -8.62 -21.12 -1.67
C ASP A 369 -7.22 -20.51 -1.89
N GLU A 370 -6.87 -20.23 -3.15
CA GLU A 370 -5.61 -19.56 -3.52
C GLU A 370 -5.47 -18.22 -2.77
N ASP A 371 -6.58 -17.50 -2.68
CA ASP A 371 -6.75 -16.25 -1.96
C ASP A 371 -8.02 -16.36 -1.09
N PRO A 372 -7.89 -16.70 0.21
CA PRO A 372 -9.05 -16.95 1.07
C PRO A 372 -9.62 -15.63 1.61
N PHE A 373 -9.90 -14.70 0.70
CA PHE A 373 -10.59 -13.45 0.98
C PHE A 373 -11.31 -12.97 -0.29
N ILE A 374 -12.42 -12.25 -0.12
CA ILE A 374 -13.26 -11.72 -1.19
C ILE A 374 -13.43 -10.23 -0.98
N ALA A 375 -13.36 -9.45 -2.06
CA ALA A 375 -13.63 -8.01 -2.02
C ALA A 375 -14.57 -7.61 -3.17
N ILE A 376 -15.58 -6.82 -2.84
CA ILE A 376 -16.54 -6.24 -3.80
C ILE A 376 -16.69 -4.74 -3.54
N HIS A 377 -16.91 -3.96 -4.60
CA HIS A 377 -17.10 -2.52 -4.48
C HIS A 377 -18.06 -1.98 -5.55
N ALA A 378 -18.51 -0.73 -5.41
CA ALA A 378 -19.50 -0.11 -6.29
C ALA A 378 -19.14 -0.24 -7.79
N GLU A 379 -17.87 0.01 -8.14
CA GLU A 379 -17.38 -0.12 -9.52
C GLU A 379 -17.20 -1.58 -10.02
N SER A 380 -17.32 -2.59 -9.14
CA SER A 380 -17.29 -4.01 -9.54
C SER A 380 -18.68 -4.61 -9.75
N LYS A 381 -19.74 -3.82 -9.54
CA LYS A 381 -21.14 -4.18 -9.82
C LYS A 381 -21.37 -4.33 -11.32
N LEU A 382 -22.12 -5.35 -11.75
CA LEU A 382 -22.53 -5.57 -13.15
C LEU A 382 -23.65 -4.63 -13.59
#